data_AF-A0A8R7UGK9-F1
#
_entry.id   AF-A0A8R7UGK9-F1
#
_cell.length_a   1.000
_cell.length_b   1.000
_cell.length_c   1.000
_cell.angle_alpha   90.00
_cell.angle_beta   90.00
_cell.angle_gamma   90.00
#
_symmetry.space_group_name_H-M   'P 1'
#
loop_
_entity.id
_entity.type
_entity.pdbx_description
1 polymer ?
#
loop_
_entity_poly.entity_id
_entity_poly.type
_entity_poly.pdbx_seq_one_letter_code
_entity_poly.pdbx_strand_id
1 'polypeptide(L)'
;MMNIKYRYKDDELSFIPSLTLPSNSLSFAFKRQLTPSDKFSYRYHFDTNYWSAVYKQKASKHVKWKAGYGSDERLGWASVWVGDAGGKTKEAPLKTKVQLMIKVPQNNIHNSTVVFRVKKRWDF
;
A
#
# COMPACT_ATOMS: atom_id res chain seq x y z
N MET A 1 2.38 -3.21 -25.98
CA MET A 1 3.49 -3.15 -25.01
C MET A 1 3.45 -4.41 -24.15
N MET A 2 4.50 -5.23 -24.15
CA MET A 2 4.53 -6.51 -23.41
C MET A 2 5.30 -6.32 -22.09
N ASN A 3 4.72 -6.70 -20.96
CA ASN A 3 5.37 -6.60 -19.66
C ASN A 3 5.60 -8.00 -19.09
N ILE A 4 6.86 -8.44 -19.12
CA ILE A 4 7.30 -9.72 -18.60
C ILE A 4 7.56 -9.54 -17.10
N LYS A 5 6.88 -10.35 -16.27
CA LYS A 5 7.06 -10.33 -14.82
C LYS A 5 7.39 -11.73 -14.32
N TYR A 6 8.42 -11.82 -13.50
CA TYR A 6 8.65 -13.00 -12.68
C TYR A 6 8.24 -12.68 -11.24
N ARG A 7 7.78 -13.67 -10.47
CA ARG A 7 7.49 -13.51 -9.05
C ARG A 7 8.16 -14.62 -8.28
N TYR A 8 9.18 -14.25 -7.52
CA TYR A 8 9.63 -15.03 -6.39
C TYR A 8 8.76 -14.71 -5.17
N LYS A 9 8.38 -15.73 -4.40
CA LYS A 9 7.63 -15.55 -3.17
C LYS A 9 7.89 -16.70 -2.20
N ASP A 10 8.24 -16.35 -0.97
CA ASP A 10 8.23 -17.22 0.20
C ASP A 10 7.28 -16.63 1.28
N ASP A 11 7.39 -17.11 2.52
CA ASP A 11 6.55 -16.69 3.64
C ASP A 11 6.81 -15.24 4.08
N GLU A 12 8.05 -14.78 4.00
CA GLU A 12 8.47 -13.44 4.44
C GLU A 12 8.57 -12.46 3.27
N LEU A 13 8.93 -12.94 2.09
CA LEU A 13 9.41 -12.13 0.99
C LEU A 13 8.60 -12.37 -0.28
N SER A 14 8.38 -11.30 -1.03
CA SER A 14 8.04 -11.40 -2.45
C SER A 14 8.87 -10.41 -3.25
N PHE A 15 9.54 -10.92 -4.27
CA PHE A 15 10.33 -10.12 -5.21
C PHE A 15 9.78 -10.32 -6.62
N ILE A 16 9.53 -9.21 -7.30
CA ILE A 16 8.83 -9.17 -8.59
C ILE A 16 9.62 -8.28 -9.53
N PRO A 17 10.66 -8.79 -10.22
CA PRO A 17 11.30 -8.06 -11.30
C PRO A 17 10.35 -8.00 -12.51
N SER A 18 10.47 -6.95 -13.30
CA SER A 18 9.61 -6.70 -14.46
C SER A 18 10.40 -6.03 -15.57
N LEU A 19 10.23 -6.50 -16.81
CA LEU A 19 10.82 -5.97 -18.04
C LEU A 19 9.69 -5.59 -19.00
N THR A 20 9.71 -4.36 -19.52
CA THR A 20 8.71 -3.89 -20.48
C THR A 20 9.30 -3.70 -21.86
N LEU A 21 8.72 -4.36 -22.87
CA LEU A 21 9.13 -4.36 -24.27
C LEU A 21 8.17 -3.52 -25.14
N PRO A 22 8.69 -2.82 -26.18
CA PRO A 22 10.08 -2.86 -26.66
C PRO A 22 11.03 -1.87 -25.95
N SER A 23 10.53 -1.06 -25.01
CA SER A 23 11.30 -0.03 -24.31
C SER A 23 12.52 -0.54 -23.52
N ASN A 24 12.61 -1.84 -23.25
CA ASN A 24 13.56 -2.47 -22.34
C ASN A 24 13.58 -1.88 -20.92
N SER A 25 12.52 -1.14 -20.52
CA SER A 25 12.39 -0.58 -19.17
C SER A 25 12.33 -1.67 -18.11
N LEU A 26 13.28 -1.62 -17.18
CA LEU A 26 13.36 -2.49 -16.02
C LEU A 26 12.68 -1.85 -14.81
N SER A 27 12.03 -2.67 -14.00
CA SER A 27 11.53 -2.28 -12.68
C SER A 27 11.51 -3.49 -11.75
N PHE A 28 11.42 -3.25 -10.45
CA PHE A 28 11.11 -4.32 -9.51
C PHE A 28 10.13 -3.84 -8.44
N ALA A 29 9.37 -4.79 -7.90
CA ALA A 29 8.63 -4.61 -6.67
C ALA A 29 9.09 -5.64 -5.64
N PHE A 30 9.26 -5.20 -4.42
CA PHE A 30 9.75 -5.96 -3.29
C PHE A 30 8.75 -5.82 -2.14
N LYS A 31 8.46 -6.90 -1.43
CA LYS A 31 7.64 -6.90 -0.22
C LYS A 31 8.30 -7.78 0.82
N ARG A 32 8.47 -7.28 2.04
CA ARG A 32 9.02 -8.02 3.17
C ARG A 32 8.10 -7.93 4.38
N GLN A 33 7.73 -9.07 4.93
CA GLN A 33 7.14 -9.22 6.24
C GLN A 33 8.28 -9.02 7.26
N LEU A 34 8.17 -8.05 8.16
CA LEU A 34 9.24 -7.76 9.14
C LEU A 34 8.96 -8.50 10.46
N THR A 35 7.68 -8.51 10.85
CA THR A 35 7.09 -9.25 11.98
C THR A 35 5.77 -9.85 11.49
N PRO A 36 5.07 -10.72 12.25
CA PRO A 36 3.75 -11.21 11.86
C PRO A 36 2.67 -10.12 11.63
N SER A 37 2.91 -8.91 12.16
CA SER A 37 1.95 -7.81 12.13
C SER A 37 2.21 -6.77 11.05
N ASP A 38 3.44 -6.67 10.53
CA ASP A 38 3.86 -5.57 9.67
C ASP A 38 4.57 -6.00 8.38
N LYS A 39 4.54 -5.11 7.41
CA LYS A 39 5.02 -5.34 6.06
C LYS A 39 5.58 -4.07 5.48
N PHE A 40 6.76 -4.20 4.92
CA PHE A 40 7.35 -3.19 4.06
C PHE A 40 7.14 -3.58 2.59
N SER A 41 6.88 -2.59 1.74
CA SER A 41 6.78 -2.75 0.30
C SER A 41 7.59 -1.65 -0.37
N TYR A 42 8.37 -2.01 -1.37
CA TYR A 42 9.17 -1.08 -2.16
C TYR A 42 8.96 -1.36 -3.64
N ARG A 43 9.03 -0.32 -4.46
CA ARG A 43 9.02 -0.44 -5.92
C ARG A 43 10.02 0.53 -6.50
N TYR A 44 10.73 0.11 -7.54
CA TYR A 44 11.73 0.93 -8.24
C TYR A 44 11.58 0.77 -9.75
N HIS A 45 11.75 1.87 -10.47
CA HIS A 45 11.81 1.97 -11.92
C HIS A 45 13.19 2.47 -12.32
N PHE A 46 13.93 1.66 -13.11
CA PHE A 46 15.32 1.99 -13.46
C PHE A 46 15.43 3.08 -14.53
N ASP A 47 14.43 3.21 -15.39
CA ASP A 47 14.39 4.20 -16.46
C ASP A 47 14.11 5.61 -15.96
N THR A 48 13.23 5.76 -14.97
CA THR A 48 12.85 7.07 -14.41
C THR A 48 13.52 7.40 -13.08
N ASN A 49 14.16 6.43 -12.44
CA ASN A 49 14.57 6.48 -11.02
C ASN A 49 13.40 6.73 -10.05
N TYR A 50 12.15 6.53 -10.50
CA TYR A 50 11.00 6.63 -9.63
C TYR A 50 10.88 5.41 -8.73
N TRP A 51 10.49 5.68 -7.50
CA TRP A 51 10.39 4.68 -6.46
C TRP A 51 9.26 5.00 -5.51
N SER A 52 8.77 3.97 -4.82
CA SER A 52 7.83 4.14 -3.73
C SER A 52 8.14 3.17 -2.61
N ALA A 53 7.91 3.61 -1.38
CA ALA A 53 8.04 2.81 -0.18
C ALA A 53 6.72 2.89 0.60
N VAL A 54 6.24 1.76 1.10
CA VAL A 54 5.02 1.69 1.91
C VAL A 54 5.25 0.75 3.08
N TYR A 55 5.12 1.28 4.27
CA TYR A 55 5.01 0.51 5.50
C TYR A 55 3.53 0.29 5.84
N LYS A 56 3.22 -0.91 6.31
CA LYS A 56 1.89 -1.28 6.79
C LYS A 56 2.03 -2.09 8.06
N GLN A 57 1.30 -1.71 9.10
CA GLN A 57 1.20 -2.46 10.35
C GLN A 57 -0.25 -2.78 10.66
N LYS A 58 -0.52 -4.01 11.08
CA LYS A 58 -1.79 -4.41 11.69
C LYS A 58 -1.63 -4.32 13.21
N ALA A 59 -1.95 -3.16 13.79
CA ALA A 59 -1.84 -2.96 15.24
C ALA A 59 -2.83 -3.84 16.01
N SER A 60 -4.01 -4.09 15.45
CA SER A 60 -4.99 -5.03 16.01
C SER A 60 -5.85 -5.65 14.91
N LYS A 61 -6.81 -6.51 15.27
CA LYS A 61 -7.80 -7.05 14.34
C LYS A 61 -8.54 -5.95 13.57
N HIS A 62 -8.81 -4.82 14.24
CA HIS A 62 -9.63 -3.72 13.73
C HIS A 62 -8.83 -2.49 13.30
N VAL A 63 -7.56 -2.38 13.70
CA VAL A 63 -6.75 -1.18 13.45
C VAL A 63 -5.55 -1.50 12.56
N LYS A 64 -5.37 -0.72 11.49
CA LYS A 64 -4.23 -0.84 10.58
C LYS A 64 -3.62 0.53 10.29
N TRP A 65 -2.32 0.65 10.50
CA TRP A 65 -1.54 1.82 10.12
C TRP A 65 -0.88 1.57 8.78
N LYS A 66 -0.76 2.62 7.99
CA LYS A 66 0.03 2.64 6.77
C LYS A 66 0.70 3.98 6.64
N ALA A 67 1.94 3.98 6.21
CA ALA A 67 2.64 5.17 5.79
C ALA A 67 3.35 4.86 4.48
N GLY A 68 3.46 5.84 3.60
CA GLY A 68 4.17 5.64 2.35
C GLY A 68 4.61 6.94 1.71
N TYR A 69 5.51 6.79 0.76
CA TYR A 69 6.02 7.85 -0.07
C TYR A 69 6.18 7.34 -1.50
N GLY A 70 5.81 8.16 -2.48
CA GLY A 70 6.06 7.92 -3.90
C GLY A 70 6.83 9.10 -4.49
N SER A 71 7.92 8.82 -5.20
CA SER A 71 8.75 9.86 -5.81
C SER A 71 8.22 10.36 -7.14
N ASP A 72 7.36 9.60 -7.82
CA ASP A 72 6.64 10.03 -9.02
C ASP A 72 5.66 11.16 -8.68
N GLU A 73 4.84 10.94 -7.64
CA GLU A 73 3.92 11.97 -7.14
C GLU A 73 4.59 12.99 -6.21
N ARG A 74 5.84 12.72 -5.79
CA ARG A 74 6.55 13.47 -4.73
C ARG A 74 5.66 13.68 -3.50
N LEU A 75 5.00 12.61 -3.05
CA LEU A 75 3.92 12.69 -2.08
C LEU A 75 4.13 11.67 -0.95
N GLY A 76 4.27 12.19 0.27
CA GLY A 76 4.18 11.40 1.49
C GLY A 76 2.72 11.26 1.93
N TRP A 77 2.38 10.14 2.54
CA TRP A 77 1.07 9.96 3.15
C TRP A 77 1.13 9.01 4.34
N ALA A 78 0.23 9.24 5.29
CA ALA A 78 -0.01 8.35 6.43
C ALA A 78 -1.51 8.13 6.57
N SER A 79 -1.92 6.91 6.92
CA SER A 79 -3.32 6.59 7.13
C SER A 79 -3.54 5.58 8.24
N VAL A 80 -4.60 5.79 9.00
CA VAL A 80 -5.17 4.82 9.92
C VAL A 80 -6.47 4.28 9.34
N TRP A 81 -6.64 2.96 9.43
CA TRP A 81 -7.88 2.27 9.12
C TRP A 81 -8.45 1.66 10.38
N VAL A 82 -9.73 1.90 10.64
CA VAL A 82 -10.48 1.35 11.78
C VAL A 82 -11.69 0.58 11.25
N GLY A 83 -11.89 -0.66 11.72
CA GLY A 83 -13.07 -1.48 11.44
C GLY A 83 -12.75 -2.94 11.09
N ASP A 84 -13.69 -3.85 11.35
CA ASP A 84 -13.49 -5.28 11.12
C ASP A 84 -13.51 -5.62 9.63
N ALA A 85 -12.41 -6.21 9.15
CA ALA A 85 -12.27 -6.72 7.79
C ALA A 85 -12.54 -8.21 7.65
N GLY A 86 -12.54 -8.95 8.75
CA GLY A 86 -12.44 -10.41 8.79
C GLY A 86 -13.39 -11.07 9.76
N GLY A 87 -14.39 -10.36 10.29
CA GLY A 87 -15.48 -10.96 11.05
C GLY A 87 -16.14 -12.07 10.25
N LYS A 88 -16.14 -13.29 10.80
CA LYS A 88 -16.89 -14.44 10.28
C LYS A 88 -18.35 -14.01 10.05
N THR A 89 -18.96 -14.55 9.00
CA THR A 89 -20.23 -14.14 8.38
C THR A 89 -21.49 -14.25 9.26
N LYS A 90 -21.39 -14.46 10.57
CA LYS A 90 -22.55 -14.76 11.44
C LYS A 90 -22.88 -13.75 12.55
N GLU A 91 -22.10 -12.69 12.78
CA GLU A 91 -22.22 -11.93 14.05
C GLU A 91 -22.43 -10.42 13.99
N ALA A 92 -22.58 -9.76 12.83
CA ALA A 92 -22.94 -8.33 12.85
C ALA A 92 -23.57 -7.83 11.55
N PRO A 93 -24.66 -7.03 11.60
CA PRO A 93 -25.40 -6.60 10.42
C PRO A 93 -24.72 -5.49 9.59
N LEU A 94 -23.57 -4.92 10.02
CA LEU A 94 -22.95 -3.77 9.32
C LEU A 94 -21.41 -3.81 9.36
N LYS A 95 -20.77 -4.29 8.30
CA LYS A 95 -19.30 -4.23 8.15
C LYS A 95 -18.88 -2.84 7.62
N THR A 96 -18.52 -1.94 8.52
CA THR A 96 -18.03 -0.59 8.19
C THR A 96 -16.54 -0.47 8.48
N LYS A 97 -15.81 0.22 7.60
CA LYS A 97 -14.43 0.66 7.81
C LYS A 97 -14.30 2.14 7.57
N VAL A 98 -13.55 2.79 8.43
CA VAL A 98 -13.20 4.20 8.30
C VAL A 98 -11.71 4.30 8.05
N GLN A 99 -11.32 5.21 7.17
CA GLN A 99 -9.96 5.61 6.92
C GLN A 99 -9.83 7.10 7.17
N LEU A 100 -8.82 7.48 7.95
CA LEU A 100 -8.30 8.83 8.01
C LEU A 100 -6.90 8.80 7.38
N MET A 101 -6.65 9.64 6.38
CA MET A 101 -5.36 9.76 5.69
C MET A 101 -4.92 11.21 5.62
N ILE A 102 -3.65 11.46 5.87
CA ILE A 102 -2.99 12.75 5.60
C ILE A 102 -2.08 12.54 4.41
N LYS A 103 -2.12 13.48 3.46
CA LYS A 103 -1.24 13.55 2.28
C LYS A 103 -0.41 14.83 2.36
N VAL A 104 0.90 14.71 2.21
CA VAL A 104 1.87 15.80 2.35
C VAL A 104 2.77 15.84 1.12
N PRO A 105 2.59 16.83 0.22
CA PRO A 105 3.50 17.01 -0.92
C PRO A 105 4.92 17.36 -0.45
N GLN A 106 5.94 16.79 -1.08
CA GLN A 106 7.34 17.01 -0.72
C GLN A 106 7.75 18.48 -0.83
N ASN A 107 7.27 19.17 -1.87
CA ASN A 107 7.72 20.52 -2.20
C ASN A 107 6.87 21.63 -1.56
N ASN A 108 5.72 21.30 -0.98
CA ASN A 108 4.84 22.29 -0.37
C ASN A 108 3.95 21.64 0.69
N ILE A 109 4.36 21.77 1.95
CA ILE A 109 3.62 21.25 3.10
C ILE A 109 2.30 22.00 3.35
N HIS A 110 2.17 23.24 2.91
CA HIS A 110 0.93 24.00 3.06
C HIS A 110 -0.21 23.44 2.19
N ASN A 111 0.14 22.69 1.14
CA ASN A 111 -0.83 21.99 0.28
C ASN A 111 -1.17 20.59 0.80
N SER A 112 -0.98 20.33 2.10
CA SER A 112 -1.40 19.09 2.71
C SER A 112 -2.92 18.91 2.68
N THR A 113 -3.36 17.68 2.46
CA THR A 113 -4.78 17.32 2.41
C THR A 113 -5.10 16.23 3.40
N VAL A 114 -6.20 16.37 4.12
CA VAL A 114 -6.77 15.31 4.96
C VAL A 114 -7.92 14.65 4.19
N VAL A 115 -7.88 13.33 4.09
CA VAL A 115 -8.90 12.52 3.42
C VAL A 115 -9.57 11.63 4.45
N PHE A 116 -10.88 11.81 4.59
CA PHE A 116 -11.75 10.94 5.36
C PHE A 116 -12.54 10.04 4.41
N ARG A 117 -12.42 8.72 4.57
CA ARG A 117 -13.08 7.75 3.69
C ARG A 117 -13.82 6.71 4.51
N VAL A 118 -15.10 6.52 4.21
CA VAL A 118 -15.94 5.46 4.79
C VAL A 118 -16.17 4.38 3.72
N LYS A 119 -15.93 3.12 4.09
CA LYS A 119 -16.23 1.96 3.28
C LYS A 119 -17.22 1.09 4.04
N LYS A 120 -18.46 1.06 3.56
CA LYS A 120 -19.54 0.21 4.08
C LYS A 120 -19.82 -0.92 3.10
N ARG A 121 -19.95 -2.15 3.60
CA ARG A 121 -20.41 -3.28 2.80
C ARG A 121 -21.89 -3.51 3.09
N TRP A 122 -22.68 -3.57 2.03
CA TRP A 122 -24.10 -3.89 2.08
C TRP A 122 -24.25 -5.35 1.62
N ASP A 123 -23.86 -6.28 2.47
CA ASP A 123 -24.26 -7.69 2.28
C ASP A 123 -25.58 -7.83 3.07
N PHE A 124 -26.67 -8.13 2.38
CA PHE A 124 -27.94 -8.54 2.98
C PHE A 124 -27.88 -10.02 3.36
#